data_AF-A0A970ZTL6-F1
#
_entry.id   AF-A0A970ZTL6-F1
#
_cell.length_a   1.000
_cell.length_b   1.000
_cell.length_c   1.000
_cell.angle_alpha   90.00
_cell.angle_beta   90.00
_cell.angle_gamma   90.00
#
_symmetry.space_group_name_H-M   'P 1'
#
loop_
_entity.id
_entity.type
_entity.pdbx_description
1 polymer ?
#
loop_
_entity_poly.entity_id
_entity_poly.type
_entity_poly.pdbx_seq_one_letter_code
_entity_poly.pdbx_strand_id
1 'polypeptide(L)'
;MKRGALIALSLAFSVLSARSGEVRVEPAVSVVPANHLKFYLHFPAPMERGDVFRHLRIVEVSPDGTELVEAPEPFREVELWDESFTRMTLWLHPGRQKPGVNLNVEIGPILEEGKHYRLEISGAWRDESGVPTGETVQHPFRAGPPDETRPDPTTWKIEVRKGFVRAETGESLDPESLRKRVSLKRDGAETSRDAKIAGDATGFSIHTGNPLPPGAWSLVIDPRLEDLAGNSIARPFNRDLTGDTVRDATETVEIPFSVPPALVPEPEISR
;
A
#
# COMPACT_ATOMS: atom_id res chain seq x y z
N MET A 1 -12.76 -7.18 -44.82
CA MET A 1 -11.98 -6.37 -43.86
C MET A 1 -12.54 -6.61 -42.46
N LYS A 2 -11.76 -7.26 -41.60
CA LYS A 2 -12.13 -7.64 -40.22
C LYS A 2 -11.99 -6.43 -39.30
N ARG A 3 -12.99 -6.13 -38.48
CA ARG A 3 -12.84 -5.32 -37.26
C ARG A 3 -13.24 -6.22 -36.09
N GLY A 4 -12.24 -6.82 -35.45
CA GLY A 4 -12.42 -7.53 -34.19
C GLY A 4 -12.55 -6.49 -33.07
N ALA A 5 -13.67 -6.51 -32.36
CA ALA A 5 -13.79 -5.79 -31.11
C ALA A 5 -12.96 -6.54 -30.06
N LEU A 6 -11.92 -5.88 -29.54
CA LEU A 6 -11.23 -6.32 -28.35
C LEU A 6 -12.18 -6.12 -27.17
N ILE A 7 -12.78 -7.19 -26.68
CA ILE A 7 -13.51 -7.18 -25.40
C ILE A 7 -12.44 -7.27 -24.32
N ALA A 8 -12.13 -6.13 -23.69
CA ALA A 8 -11.35 -6.11 -22.46
C ALA A 8 -12.21 -6.71 -21.35
N LEU A 9 -11.98 -7.98 -21.02
CA LEU A 9 -12.60 -8.65 -19.89
C LEU A 9 -11.95 -8.07 -18.62
N SER A 10 -12.60 -7.08 -18.01
CA SER A 10 -12.23 -6.58 -16.69
C SER A 10 -12.61 -7.67 -15.68
N LEU A 11 -11.62 -8.46 -15.22
CA LEU A 11 -11.79 -9.25 -14.01
C LEU A 11 -11.88 -8.27 -12.84
N ALA A 12 -13.09 -8.07 -12.34
CA ALA A 12 -13.30 -7.37 -11.09
C ALA A 12 -12.76 -8.26 -9.95
N PHE A 13 -11.50 -8.04 -9.57
CA PHE A 13 -10.98 -8.55 -8.32
C PHE A 13 -11.75 -7.88 -7.18
N SER A 14 -12.74 -8.60 -6.64
CA SER A 14 -13.43 -8.15 -5.44
C SER A 14 -12.43 -8.20 -4.29
N VAL A 15 -12.07 -7.04 -3.75
CA VAL A 15 -11.35 -6.97 -2.48
C VAL A 15 -12.30 -7.56 -1.43
N LEU A 16 -12.10 -8.83 -1.06
CA LEU A 16 -12.86 -9.43 0.03
C LEU A 16 -12.53 -8.65 1.29
N SER A 17 -13.53 -7.97 1.86
CA SER A 17 -13.40 -7.39 3.19
C SER A 17 -13.35 -8.54 4.18
N ALA A 18 -12.17 -8.79 4.74
CA ALA A 18 -11.93 -9.82 5.74
C ALA A 18 -12.90 -9.68 6.93
N ARG A 19 -13.41 -10.80 7.45
CA ARG A 19 -14.24 -10.83 8.65
C ARG A 19 -13.39 -10.52 9.88
N SER A 20 -14.04 -10.05 10.95
CA SER A 20 -13.39 -9.89 12.25
C SER A 20 -12.81 -11.23 12.70
N GLY A 21 -11.48 -11.30 12.88
CA GLY A 21 -10.78 -12.53 13.27
C GLY A 21 -9.92 -13.17 12.18
N GLU A 22 -9.89 -12.63 10.95
CA GLU A 22 -9.08 -13.17 9.85
C GLU A 22 -7.74 -12.44 9.68
N VAL A 23 -6.76 -13.14 9.11
CA VAL A 23 -5.47 -12.55 8.71
C VAL A 23 -5.69 -11.61 7.51
N ARG A 24 -5.18 -10.38 7.59
CA ARG A 24 -5.28 -9.37 6.52
C ARG A 24 -3.91 -9.07 5.93
N VAL A 25 -3.88 -8.81 4.64
CA VAL A 25 -2.67 -8.39 3.92
C VAL A 25 -2.83 -6.95 3.45
N GLU A 26 -1.82 -6.13 3.68
CA GLU A 26 -1.71 -4.80 3.08
C GLU A 26 -0.43 -4.68 2.24
N PRO A 27 -0.44 -3.89 1.15
CA PRO A 27 -1.58 -3.14 0.63
C PRO A 27 -2.67 -4.07 0.07
N ALA A 28 -3.94 -3.73 0.31
CA ALA A 28 -5.08 -4.51 -0.19
C ALA A 28 -5.48 -4.04 -1.61
N VAL A 29 -4.52 -4.10 -2.55
CA VAL A 29 -4.65 -3.59 -3.92
C VAL A 29 -4.46 -4.72 -4.92
N SER A 30 -5.14 -4.65 -6.06
CA SER A 30 -5.08 -5.72 -7.09
C SER A 30 -3.83 -5.66 -7.96
N VAL A 31 -3.10 -4.53 -7.96
CA VAL A 31 -1.88 -4.34 -8.73
C VAL A 31 -0.82 -3.72 -7.83
N VAL A 32 0.36 -4.33 -7.81
CA VAL A 32 1.57 -3.79 -7.16
C VAL A 32 2.66 -3.64 -8.22
N PRO A 33 3.64 -2.73 -8.06
CA PRO A 33 4.73 -2.62 -9.02
C PRO A 33 5.60 -3.89 -9.00
N ALA A 34 6.25 -4.22 -10.12
CA ALA A 34 7.12 -5.41 -10.20
C ALA A 34 8.27 -5.39 -9.17
N ASN A 35 8.73 -4.20 -8.76
CA ASN A 35 9.72 -4.00 -7.71
C ASN A 35 9.09 -3.69 -6.33
N HIS A 36 7.85 -4.13 -6.07
CA HIS A 36 7.18 -3.98 -4.77
C HIS A 36 8.06 -4.48 -3.62
N LEU A 37 8.15 -3.72 -2.53
CA LEU A 37 9.13 -4.04 -1.47
C LEU A 37 8.60 -4.92 -0.36
N LYS A 38 7.36 -4.71 0.08
CA LYS A 38 6.89 -5.28 1.35
C LYS A 38 5.38 -5.36 1.43
N PHE A 39 4.92 -6.46 2.04
CA PHE A 39 3.56 -6.62 2.51
C PHE A 39 3.51 -6.47 4.04
N TYR A 40 2.33 -6.15 4.57
CA TYR A 40 2.04 -6.19 5.99
C TYR A 40 0.99 -7.25 6.26
N LEU A 41 1.34 -8.23 7.09
CA LEU A 41 0.43 -9.28 7.53
C LEU A 41 -0.12 -8.89 8.89
N HIS A 42 -1.44 -8.73 9.00
CA HIS A 42 -2.12 -8.38 10.24
C HIS A 42 -2.90 -9.60 10.74
N PHE A 43 -2.60 -10.05 11.94
CA PHE A 43 -3.16 -11.23 12.58
C PHE A 43 -4.15 -10.84 13.68
N PRO A 44 -5.15 -11.71 13.97
CA PRO A 44 -6.12 -11.47 15.02
C PRO A 44 -5.56 -11.64 16.44
N ALA A 45 -4.41 -12.30 16.59
CA ALA A 45 -3.73 -12.60 17.85
C ALA A 45 -2.19 -12.60 17.65
N PRO A 46 -1.41 -12.44 18.73
CA PRO A 46 0.05 -12.56 18.68
C PRO A 46 0.49 -13.91 18.10
N MET A 47 1.38 -13.90 17.11
CA MET A 47 1.75 -15.11 16.36
C MET A 47 2.93 -15.89 16.94
N GLU A 48 2.99 -17.20 16.69
CA GLU A 48 4.21 -17.99 16.89
C GLU A 48 5.35 -17.43 16.04
N ARG A 49 6.54 -17.39 16.64
CA ARG A 49 7.77 -16.85 16.07
C ARG A 49 8.81 -17.95 15.89
N GLY A 50 9.79 -17.69 15.04
CA GLY A 50 10.78 -18.67 14.64
C GLY A 50 10.30 -19.48 13.43
N ASP A 51 11.11 -19.50 12.38
CA ASP A 51 10.84 -20.27 11.15
C ASP A 51 9.54 -19.86 10.44
N VAL A 52 9.16 -18.58 10.52
CA VAL A 52 7.88 -18.07 10.00
C VAL A 52 7.75 -18.17 8.48
N PHE A 53 8.87 -18.15 7.75
CA PHE A 53 8.89 -18.12 6.29
C PHE A 53 8.39 -19.43 5.67
N ARG A 54 8.44 -20.56 6.39
CA ARG A 54 7.82 -21.82 5.95
C ARG A 54 6.31 -21.74 5.75
N HIS A 55 5.67 -20.75 6.38
CA HIS A 55 4.23 -20.53 6.29
C HIS A 55 3.85 -19.62 5.13
N LEU A 56 4.82 -19.12 4.36
CA LEU A 56 4.62 -18.11 3.35
C LEU A 56 5.13 -18.59 2.01
N ARG A 57 4.38 -18.30 0.95
CA ARG A 57 4.85 -18.48 -0.44
C ARG A 57 4.29 -17.40 -1.35
N ILE A 58 5.01 -17.13 -2.43
CA ILE A 58 4.47 -16.39 -3.57
C ILE A 58 4.41 -17.37 -4.74
N VAL A 59 3.24 -17.52 -5.32
CA VAL A 59 3.04 -18.38 -6.49
C VAL A 59 2.63 -17.54 -7.68
N GLU A 60 3.29 -17.75 -8.82
CA GLU A 60 2.79 -17.33 -10.12
C GLU A 60 1.56 -18.17 -10.45
N VAL A 61 0.50 -17.52 -10.89
CA VAL A 61 -0.74 -18.16 -11.30
C VAL A 61 -1.10 -17.71 -12.71
N SER A 62 -1.77 -18.58 -13.45
CA SER A 62 -2.38 -18.18 -14.72
C SER A 62 -3.58 -17.26 -14.45
N PRO A 63 -4.10 -16.55 -15.47
CA PRO A 63 -5.25 -15.66 -15.29
C PRO A 63 -6.53 -16.32 -14.73
N ASP A 64 -6.65 -17.65 -14.82
CA ASP A 64 -7.78 -18.40 -14.25
C ASP A 64 -7.55 -18.85 -12.79
N GLY A 65 -6.37 -18.56 -12.22
CA GLY A 65 -5.99 -18.89 -10.84
C GLY A 65 -5.25 -20.21 -10.68
N THR A 66 -4.99 -20.96 -11.76
CA THR A 66 -4.17 -22.18 -11.71
C THR A 66 -2.72 -21.85 -11.38
N GLU A 67 -2.15 -22.52 -10.38
CA GLU A 67 -0.72 -22.38 -10.00
C GLU A 67 0.19 -22.83 -11.14
N LEU A 68 1.21 -22.01 -11.44
CA LEU A 68 2.18 -22.27 -12.49
C LEU A 68 3.55 -22.60 -11.89
N VAL A 69 4.08 -21.70 -11.07
CA VAL A 69 5.41 -21.83 -10.47
C VAL A 69 5.48 -21.05 -9.16
N GLU A 70 6.13 -21.62 -8.14
CA GLU A 70 6.45 -20.89 -6.92
C GLU A 70 7.68 -19.99 -7.16
N ALA A 71 7.60 -18.73 -6.71
CA ALA A 71 8.72 -17.81 -6.79
C ALA A 71 9.84 -18.31 -5.85
N PRO A 72 11.04 -18.62 -6.37
CA PRO A 72 12.13 -19.15 -5.55
C PRO A 72 12.61 -18.07 -4.58
N GLU A 73 12.88 -18.39 -3.32
CA GLU A 73 13.48 -17.50 -2.31
C GLU A 73 12.96 -16.04 -2.37
N PRO A 74 11.64 -15.81 -2.23
CA PRO A 74 11.05 -14.51 -2.53
C PRO A 74 11.23 -13.50 -1.39
N PHE A 75 11.58 -13.95 -0.18
CA PHE A 75 11.57 -13.11 1.01
C PHE A 75 12.96 -12.81 1.54
N ARG A 76 13.08 -11.67 2.23
CA ARG A 76 14.20 -11.46 3.16
C ARG A 76 13.84 -12.16 4.47
N GLU A 77 14.57 -13.22 4.81
CA GLU A 77 14.30 -14.05 5.99
C GLU A 77 14.72 -13.39 7.32
N VAL A 78 14.08 -12.27 7.64
CA VAL A 78 14.20 -11.57 8.93
C VAL A 78 12.79 -11.30 9.45
N GLU A 79 12.50 -11.76 10.65
CA GLU A 79 11.22 -11.53 11.31
C GLU A 79 11.11 -10.08 11.79
N LEU A 80 10.21 -9.31 11.16
CA LEU A 80 9.98 -7.90 11.47
C LEU A 80 8.57 -7.69 12.01
N TRP A 81 8.42 -7.98 13.29
CA TRP A 81 7.17 -7.84 14.02
C TRP A 81 7.00 -6.42 14.61
N ASP A 82 5.75 -6.03 14.79
CA ASP A 82 5.41 -4.98 15.75
C ASP A 82 5.48 -5.49 17.20
N GLU A 83 5.35 -4.57 18.16
CA GLU A 83 5.50 -4.88 19.59
C GLU A 83 4.44 -5.86 20.10
N SER A 84 3.27 -5.91 19.47
CA SER A 84 2.18 -6.82 19.81
C SER A 84 2.28 -8.18 19.13
N PHE A 85 3.23 -8.40 18.23
CA PHE A 85 3.35 -9.60 17.40
C PHE A 85 2.07 -9.93 16.60
N THR A 86 1.25 -8.92 16.36
CA THR A 86 0.00 -9.02 15.58
C THR A 86 0.16 -8.43 14.20
N ARG A 87 1.28 -7.77 13.90
CA ARG A 87 1.61 -7.33 12.54
C ARG A 87 3.05 -7.67 12.17
N MET A 88 3.22 -8.41 11.08
CA MET A 88 4.53 -8.67 10.49
C MET A 88 4.75 -7.82 9.23
N THR A 89 5.92 -7.22 9.10
CA THR A 89 6.40 -6.63 7.83
C THR A 89 7.13 -7.71 7.03
N LEU A 90 6.53 -8.18 5.96
CA LEU A 90 7.09 -9.18 5.06
C LEU A 90 7.82 -8.51 3.90
N TRP A 91 9.15 -8.48 3.95
CA TRP A 91 9.96 -7.94 2.86
C TRP A 91 10.14 -8.97 1.74
N LEU A 92 9.84 -8.54 0.51
CA LEU A 92 10.39 -9.17 -0.68
C LEU A 92 11.90 -8.96 -0.68
N HIS A 93 12.66 -9.95 -1.13
CA HIS A 93 14.13 -9.93 -1.04
C HIS A 93 14.71 -8.66 -1.72
N PRO A 94 15.24 -7.66 -0.96
CA PRO A 94 15.58 -6.36 -1.53
C PRO A 94 16.64 -6.42 -2.63
N GLY A 95 17.59 -7.35 -2.50
CA GLY A 95 18.65 -7.60 -3.50
C GLY A 95 18.14 -8.13 -4.85
N ARG A 96 16.84 -8.46 -4.95
CA ARG A 96 16.18 -8.91 -6.18
C ARG A 96 15.24 -7.88 -6.78
N GLN A 97 14.96 -6.79 -6.06
CA GLN A 97 14.12 -5.68 -6.52
C GLN A 97 14.88 -4.56 -7.22
N LYS A 98 16.22 -4.56 -7.12
CA LYS A 98 17.08 -3.65 -7.87
C LYS A 98 17.74 -4.39 -9.04
N PRO A 99 17.55 -3.92 -10.28
CA PRO A 99 18.31 -4.43 -11.42
C PRO A 99 19.82 -4.32 -11.20
N GLY A 100 20.59 -5.32 -11.64
CA GLY A 100 22.06 -5.27 -11.61
C GLY A 100 22.72 -5.56 -10.26
N VAL A 101 21.95 -5.91 -9.22
CA VAL A 101 22.48 -6.48 -7.96
C VAL A 101 22.62 -7.99 -8.12
N ASN A 102 23.71 -8.59 -7.59
CA ASN A 102 24.09 -9.99 -7.82
C ASN A 102 22.93 -10.99 -7.80
N LEU A 103 22.06 -10.93 -6.79
CA LEU A 103 20.93 -11.87 -6.66
C LEU A 103 19.84 -11.70 -7.73
N ASN A 104 19.59 -10.47 -8.20
CA ASN A 104 18.68 -10.25 -9.34
C ASN A 104 19.27 -10.85 -10.63
N VAL A 105 20.59 -10.82 -10.80
CA VAL A 105 21.27 -11.42 -11.96
C VAL A 105 21.29 -12.95 -11.88
N GLU A 106 21.47 -13.50 -10.68
CA GLU A 106 21.60 -14.95 -10.47
C GLU A 106 20.26 -15.69 -10.48
N ILE A 107 19.21 -15.11 -9.88
CA ILE A 107 17.91 -15.78 -9.66
C ILE A 107 16.76 -15.09 -10.43
N GLY A 108 16.96 -13.85 -10.88
CA GLY A 108 15.93 -13.03 -11.51
C GLY A 108 15.10 -12.23 -10.51
N PRO A 109 14.15 -11.38 -10.99
CA PRO A 109 13.22 -10.66 -10.13
C PRO A 109 12.26 -11.62 -9.41
N ILE A 110 11.62 -11.15 -8.35
CA ILE A 110 10.59 -11.93 -7.66
C ILE A 110 9.27 -11.87 -8.42
N LEU A 111 8.94 -10.68 -8.93
CA LEU A 111 7.74 -10.41 -9.69
C LEU A 111 8.13 -9.92 -11.08
N GLU A 112 7.47 -10.43 -12.12
CA GLU A 112 7.64 -9.99 -13.50
C GLU A 112 6.39 -9.23 -13.96
N GLU A 113 6.60 -8.09 -14.61
CA GLU A 113 5.52 -7.24 -15.13
C GLU A 113 4.53 -8.05 -15.99
N GLY A 114 3.23 -7.81 -15.76
CA GLY A 114 2.13 -8.41 -16.50
C GLY A 114 1.70 -9.79 -15.99
N LYS A 115 2.49 -10.44 -15.13
CA LYS A 115 2.15 -11.74 -14.54
C LYS A 115 1.21 -11.60 -13.34
N HIS A 116 0.48 -12.68 -13.06
CA HIS A 116 -0.44 -12.78 -11.92
C HIS A 116 0.19 -13.63 -10.84
N TYR A 117 -0.01 -13.23 -9.59
CA TYR A 117 0.57 -13.88 -8.43
C TYR A 117 -0.46 -14.01 -7.32
N ARG A 118 -0.15 -14.88 -6.37
CA ARG A 118 -0.84 -14.97 -5.09
C ARG A 118 0.18 -15.11 -3.98
N LEU A 119 0.09 -14.23 -2.98
CA LEU A 119 0.74 -14.43 -1.69
C LEU A 119 -0.15 -15.37 -0.86
N GLU A 120 0.43 -16.46 -0.39
CA GLU A 120 -0.27 -17.41 0.48
C GLU A 120 0.30 -17.42 1.87
N ILE A 121 -0.59 -17.47 2.86
CA ILE A 121 -0.26 -17.53 4.29
C ILE A 121 -0.92 -18.79 4.83
N SER A 122 -0.11 -19.75 5.24
CA SER A 122 -0.58 -21.06 5.72
C SER A 122 -1.48 -20.90 6.93
N GLY A 123 -2.69 -21.45 6.83
CA GLY A 123 -3.63 -21.51 7.96
C GLY A 123 -3.17 -22.42 9.11
N ALA A 124 -2.11 -23.21 8.89
CA ALA A 124 -1.47 -23.99 9.93
C ALA A 124 -0.53 -23.17 10.82
N TRP A 125 -0.21 -21.92 10.44
CA TRP A 125 0.57 -21.02 11.28
C TRP A 125 -0.21 -20.70 12.55
N ARG A 126 0.40 -20.96 13.71
CA ARG A 126 -0.24 -20.83 15.02
C ARG A 126 0.00 -19.47 15.66
N ASP A 127 -0.91 -19.09 16.54
CA ASP A 127 -0.69 -18.02 17.51
C ASP A 127 0.21 -18.48 18.67
N GLU A 128 0.60 -17.56 19.55
CA GLU A 128 1.41 -17.88 20.75
C GLU A 128 0.69 -18.81 21.75
N SER A 129 -0.62 -18.98 21.62
CA SER A 129 -1.40 -19.96 22.40
C SER A 129 -1.45 -21.34 21.74
N GLY A 130 -0.81 -21.50 20.59
CA GLY A 130 -0.75 -22.74 19.81
C GLY A 130 -1.98 -22.99 18.93
N VAL A 131 -2.87 -22.01 18.77
CA VAL A 131 -4.09 -22.12 17.95
C VAL A 131 -3.76 -21.77 16.50
N PRO A 132 -4.04 -22.66 15.52
CA PRO A 132 -3.85 -22.34 14.09
C PRO A 132 -4.74 -21.18 13.64
N THR A 133 -4.23 -20.38 12.70
CA THR A 133 -4.99 -19.30 12.04
C THR A 133 -6.17 -19.79 11.20
N GLY A 134 -6.19 -21.08 10.85
CA GLY A 134 -7.35 -21.76 10.25
C GLY A 134 -7.16 -22.07 8.78
N GLU A 135 -7.89 -21.38 7.92
CA GLU A 135 -7.79 -21.55 6.46
C GLU A 135 -6.56 -20.81 5.91
N THR A 136 -5.98 -21.33 4.83
CA THR A 136 -4.87 -20.65 4.15
C THR A 136 -5.38 -19.37 3.50
N VAL A 137 -4.81 -18.24 3.88
CA VAL A 137 -5.15 -16.95 3.27
C VAL A 137 -4.49 -16.84 1.92
N GLN A 138 -5.28 -16.40 0.96
CA GLN A 138 -4.93 -16.23 -0.43
C GLN A 138 -5.08 -14.76 -0.80
N HIS A 139 -3.96 -14.08 -1.05
CA HIS A 139 -3.95 -12.68 -1.45
C HIS A 139 -3.51 -12.55 -2.91
N PRO A 140 -4.45 -12.51 -3.87
CA PRO A 140 -4.13 -12.40 -5.28
C PRO A 140 -3.78 -10.97 -5.67
N PHE A 141 -2.81 -10.83 -6.57
CA PHE A 141 -2.41 -9.54 -7.15
C PHE A 141 -1.76 -9.73 -8.52
N ARG A 142 -1.63 -8.64 -9.28
CA ARG A 142 -0.88 -8.60 -10.53
C ARG A 142 0.35 -7.72 -10.38
N ALA A 143 1.45 -8.12 -10.98
CA ALA A 143 2.61 -7.24 -11.12
C ALA A 143 2.37 -6.24 -12.26
N GLY A 144 2.32 -4.96 -11.93
CA GLY A 144 2.36 -3.87 -12.91
C GLY A 144 3.80 -3.53 -13.33
N PRO A 145 3.98 -2.44 -14.08
CA PRO A 145 5.32 -1.91 -14.37
C PRO A 145 6.10 -1.66 -13.07
N PRO A 146 7.44 -1.77 -13.08
CA PRO A 146 8.26 -1.31 -11.95
C PRO A 146 8.08 0.20 -11.75
N ASP A 147 8.15 0.63 -10.50
CA ASP A 147 8.07 2.05 -10.14
C ASP A 147 9.42 2.55 -9.62
N GLU A 148 10.02 3.47 -10.37
CA GLU A 148 11.31 4.11 -10.05
C GLU A 148 11.13 5.62 -9.82
N THR A 149 9.89 6.09 -9.84
CA THR A 149 9.56 7.50 -9.68
C THR A 149 9.23 7.81 -8.23
N ARG A 150 9.62 9.00 -7.77
CA ARG A 150 9.23 9.46 -6.43
C ARG A 150 7.80 9.97 -6.45
N PRO A 151 7.05 9.80 -5.35
CA PRO A 151 5.81 10.53 -5.16
C PRO A 151 6.05 12.05 -5.22
N ASP A 152 5.18 12.76 -5.94
CA ASP A 152 5.23 14.22 -6.09
C ASP A 152 3.97 14.88 -5.53
N PRO A 153 4.02 15.34 -4.26
CA PRO A 153 2.92 16.05 -3.62
C PRO A 153 2.43 17.30 -4.36
N THR A 154 3.25 17.92 -5.21
CA THR A 154 2.86 19.14 -5.94
C THR A 154 1.78 18.87 -6.99
N THR A 155 1.61 17.61 -7.38
CA THR A 155 0.60 17.15 -8.34
C THR A 155 -0.69 16.68 -7.68
N TRP A 156 -0.69 16.52 -6.35
CA TRP A 156 -1.79 15.88 -5.63
C TRP A 156 -3.01 16.79 -5.54
N LYS A 157 -4.19 16.18 -5.66
CA LYS A 157 -5.47 16.89 -5.53
C LYS A 157 -6.14 16.52 -4.21
N ILE A 158 -6.48 17.55 -3.43
CA ILE A 158 -7.18 17.37 -2.16
C ILE A 158 -8.66 17.62 -2.35
N GLU A 159 -9.43 16.62 -1.96
CA GLU A 159 -10.87 16.63 -2.02
C GLU A 159 -11.45 16.47 -0.61
N VAL A 160 -12.23 17.46 -0.18
CA VAL A 160 -12.94 17.38 1.10
C VAL A 160 -14.35 16.85 0.86
N ARG A 161 -14.74 15.90 1.70
CA ARG A 161 -16.09 15.34 1.73
C ARG A 161 -16.54 15.21 3.18
N LYS A 162 -17.82 14.87 3.37
CA LYS A 162 -18.40 14.76 4.70
C LYS A 162 -17.75 13.59 5.47
N GLY A 163 -16.90 13.93 6.45
CA GLY A 163 -16.25 12.95 7.32
C GLY A 163 -14.96 12.33 6.76
N PHE A 164 -14.46 12.80 5.61
CA PHE A 164 -13.21 12.35 5.02
C PHE A 164 -12.52 13.42 4.18
N VAL A 165 -11.18 13.38 4.17
CA VAL A 165 -10.33 14.13 3.25
C VAL A 165 -9.64 13.12 2.34
N ARG A 166 -9.84 13.23 1.04
CA ARG A 166 -9.21 12.37 0.03
C ARG A 166 -8.08 13.12 -0.64
N ALA A 167 -6.93 12.46 -0.78
CA ALA A 167 -5.81 12.94 -1.57
C ALA A 167 -5.63 12.00 -2.77
N GLU A 168 -5.76 12.52 -3.98
CA GLU A 168 -5.44 11.81 -5.21
C GLU A 168 -3.95 12.00 -5.49
N THR A 169 -3.20 10.90 -5.46
CA THR A 169 -1.74 10.88 -5.65
C THR A 169 -1.34 10.37 -7.03
N GLY A 170 -2.25 9.64 -7.71
CA GLY A 170 -1.98 8.98 -8.98
C GLY A 170 -1.40 7.57 -8.86
N GLU A 171 -1.06 7.15 -7.64
CA GLU A 171 -0.39 5.88 -7.32
C GLU A 171 -0.81 5.38 -5.92
N SER A 172 -0.47 4.14 -5.59
CA SER A 172 -0.68 3.63 -4.22
C SER A 172 0.55 3.92 -3.37
N LEU A 173 0.33 4.37 -2.14
CA LEU A 173 1.40 4.60 -1.16
C LEU A 173 1.60 3.39 -0.24
N ASP A 174 2.73 3.35 0.47
CA ASP A 174 2.96 2.36 1.52
C ASP A 174 2.00 2.58 2.71
N PRO A 175 1.19 1.59 3.12
CA PRO A 175 0.16 1.77 4.16
C PRO A 175 0.72 2.25 5.50
N GLU A 176 1.86 1.72 5.93
CA GLU A 176 2.44 2.04 7.24
C GLU A 176 3.22 3.35 7.23
N SER A 177 3.91 3.65 6.13
CA SER A 177 4.52 4.95 5.90
C SER A 177 3.45 6.02 5.89
N LEU A 178 2.35 5.80 5.17
CA LEU A 178 1.20 6.72 5.11
C LEU A 178 0.66 7.04 6.51
N ARG A 179 0.31 6.04 7.31
CA ARG A 179 -0.25 6.23 8.67
C ARG A 179 0.61 7.09 9.58
N LYS A 180 1.93 7.03 9.41
CA LYS A 180 2.90 7.73 10.27
C LYS A 180 3.28 9.11 9.78
N ARG A 181 3.01 9.43 8.50
CA ARG A 181 3.67 10.54 7.80
C ARG A 181 2.73 11.54 7.17
N VAL A 182 1.42 11.36 7.34
CA VAL A 182 0.44 12.37 6.96
C VAL A 182 -0.36 12.83 8.16
N SER A 183 -0.61 14.12 8.24
CA SER A 183 -1.47 14.73 9.27
C SER A 183 -2.28 15.88 8.66
N LEU A 184 -3.32 16.30 9.37
CA LEU A 184 -4.07 17.52 9.02
C LEU A 184 -3.65 18.65 9.94
N LYS A 185 -3.51 19.86 9.39
CA LYS A 185 -3.16 21.06 10.16
C LYS A 185 -4.20 22.16 9.98
N ARG A 186 -4.52 22.83 11.07
CA ARG A 186 -5.38 24.02 11.11
C ARG A 186 -4.91 24.95 12.21
N ASP A 187 -4.88 26.26 11.92
CA ASP A 187 -4.55 27.30 12.90
C ASP A 187 -3.21 27.03 13.64
N GLY A 188 -2.25 26.44 12.93
CA GLY A 188 -0.95 26.04 13.47
C GLY A 188 -0.91 24.71 14.23
N ALA A 189 -2.07 24.11 14.54
CA ALA A 189 -2.17 22.83 15.24
C ALA A 189 -2.27 21.65 14.26
N GLU A 190 -1.37 20.68 14.42
CA GLU A 190 -1.40 19.42 13.69
C GLU A 190 -2.24 18.36 14.41
N THR A 191 -2.89 17.52 13.64
CA THR A 191 -3.76 16.46 14.11
C THR A 191 -3.55 15.22 13.29
N SER A 192 -2.94 14.20 13.91
CA SER A 192 -2.83 12.88 13.32
C SER A 192 -4.20 12.17 13.31
N ARG A 193 -4.44 11.44 12.22
CA ARG A 193 -5.69 10.74 11.92
C ARG A 193 -5.36 9.47 11.13
N ASP A 194 -6.24 8.48 11.22
CA ASP A 194 -6.09 7.21 10.50
C ASP A 194 -6.22 7.45 8.98
N ALA A 195 -5.09 7.32 8.28
CA ALA A 195 -4.98 7.43 6.84
C ALA A 195 -4.96 6.04 6.21
N LYS A 196 -5.78 5.84 5.17
CA LYS A 196 -5.92 4.55 4.48
C LYS A 196 -5.81 4.74 2.99
N ILE A 197 -5.15 3.79 2.33
CA ILE A 197 -5.14 3.70 0.87
C ILE A 197 -6.60 3.64 0.38
N ALA A 198 -6.91 4.41 -0.65
CA ALA A 198 -8.22 4.40 -1.27
C ALA A 198 -8.44 3.06 -2.00
N GLY A 199 -9.68 2.57 -2.07
CA GLY A 199 -9.98 1.26 -2.65
C GLY A 199 -9.64 1.12 -4.15
N ASP A 200 -9.43 2.24 -4.86
CA ASP A 200 -8.97 2.29 -6.24
C ASP A 200 -7.45 2.34 -6.39
N ALA A 201 -6.71 2.37 -5.27
CA ALA A 201 -5.25 2.42 -5.22
C ALA A 201 -4.61 3.64 -5.91
N THR A 202 -5.34 4.75 -6.10
CA THR A 202 -4.83 5.98 -6.75
C THR A 202 -4.66 7.14 -5.78
N GLY A 203 -4.56 6.84 -4.48
CA GLY A 203 -4.52 7.83 -3.43
C GLY A 203 -4.85 7.27 -2.07
N PHE A 204 -5.20 8.16 -1.15
CA PHE A 204 -5.59 7.81 0.20
C PHE A 204 -6.70 8.69 0.73
N SER A 205 -7.30 8.26 1.84
CA SER A 205 -8.30 9.02 2.58
C SER A 205 -7.94 9.07 4.06
N ILE A 206 -8.11 10.24 4.65
CA ILE A 206 -8.04 10.47 6.09
C ILE A 206 -9.47 10.51 6.63
N HIS A 207 -9.82 9.55 7.48
CA HIS A 207 -11.12 9.53 8.14
C HIS A 207 -11.14 10.54 9.29
N THR A 208 -12.01 11.54 9.19
CA THR A 208 -12.11 12.60 10.22
C THR A 208 -13.21 12.31 11.23
N GLY A 209 -14.08 11.33 10.97
CA GLY A 209 -15.23 10.93 11.80
C GLY A 209 -16.39 11.93 11.71
N ASN A 210 -16.10 13.21 11.92
CA ASN A 210 -17.02 14.34 11.76
C ASN A 210 -16.60 15.23 10.58
N PRO A 211 -17.53 16.03 10.01
CA PRO A 211 -17.16 17.06 9.04
C PRO A 211 -16.10 18.00 9.61
N LEU A 212 -15.08 18.33 8.82
CA LEU A 212 -14.12 19.34 9.22
C LEU A 212 -14.83 20.69 9.36
N PRO A 213 -14.52 21.49 10.39
CA PRO A 213 -15.06 22.84 10.47
C PRO A 213 -14.58 23.68 9.27
N PRO A 214 -15.42 24.61 8.77
CA PRO A 214 -15.06 25.49 7.65
C PRO A 214 -13.78 26.29 7.92
N GLY A 215 -13.09 26.65 6.85
CA GLY A 215 -11.87 27.47 6.89
C GLY A 215 -10.68 26.84 6.18
N ALA A 216 -9.50 27.42 6.43
CA ALA A 216 -8.24 26.99 5.84
C ALA A 216 -7.65 25.78 6.61
N TRP A 217 -7.14 24.83 5.86
CA TRP A 217 -6.49 23.62 6.35
C TRP A 217 -5.25 23.33 5.48
N SER A 218 -4.33 22.53 6.01
CA SER A 218 -3.24 21.93 5.23
C SER A 218 -3.21 20.43 5.45
N LEU A 219 -2.90 19.68 4.38
CA LEU A 219 -2.37 18.32 4.49
C LEU A 219 -0.87 18.44 4.70
N VAL A 220 -0.37 17.90 5.80
CA VAL A 220 1.04 17.93 6.18
C VAL A 220 1.66 16.57 5.90
N ILE A 221 2.81 16.55 5.23
CA ILE A 221 3.44 15.33 4.73
C ILE A 221 4.93 15.32 5.13
N ASP A 222 5.35 14.31 5.89
CA ASP A 222 6.77 14.05 6.14
C ASP A 222 7.40 13.53 4.83
N PRO A 223 8.52 14.13 4.37
CA PRO A 223 9.15 13.75 3.10
C PRO A 223 9.65 12.31 3.06
N ARG A 224 9.71 11.61 4.20
CA ARG A 224 10.00 10.16 4.25
C ARG A 224 8.81 9.28 3.88
N LEU A 225 7.66 9.84 3.48
CA LEU A 225 6.53 9.08 2.97
C LEU A 225 6.95 8.29 1.73
N GLU A 226 6.69 6.99 1.77
CA GLU A 226 7.12 6.00 0.76
C GLU A 226 5.92 5.49 -0.05
N ASP A 227 6.18 5.14 -1.30
CA ASP A 227 5.31 4.34 -2.16
C ASP A 227 5.50 2.82 -1.93
N LEU A 228 4.80 2.01 -2.74
CA LEU A 228 4.90 0.55 -2.69
C LEU A 228 6.25 -0.02 -3.15
N ALA A 229 7.06 0.73 -3.90
CA ALA A 229 8.40 0.37 -4.37
C ALA A 229 9.52 0.97 -3.48
N GLY A 230 9.15 1.66 -2.40
CA GLY A 230 10.04 2.32 -1.45
C GLY A 230 10.65 3.63 -1.94
N ASN A 231 10.17 4.19 -3.04
CA ASN A 231 10.52 5.56 -3.38
C ASN A 231 9.81 6.48 -2.40
N SER A 232 10.56 7.42 -1.85
CA SER A 232 10.04 8.43 -0.95
C SER A 232 9.97 9.78 -1.62
N ILE A 233 9.18 10.69 -1.05
CA ILE A 233 9.22 12.10 -1.46
C ILE A 233 10.63 12.66 -1.29
N ALA A 234 11.42 12.25 -0.30
CA ALA A 234 12.78 12.73 -0.16
C ALA A 234 13.72 12.23 -1.27
N ARG A 235 13.56 10.96 -1.68
CA ARG A 235 14.51 10.25 -2.54
C ARG A 235 13.91 8.99 -3.19
N PRO A 236 14.33 8.62 -4.41
CA PRO A 236 14.01 7.32 -5.00
C PRO A 236 14.69 6.17 -4.25
N PHE A 237 14.12 4.96 -4.35
CA PHE A 237 14.67 3.76 -3.73
C PHE A 237 15.95 3.30 -4.45
N ASN A 238 15.90 3.29 -5.78
CA ASN A 238 17.05 2.96 -6.62
C ASN A 238 17.85 4.25 -6.88
N ARG A 239 19.03 4.37 -6.28
CA ARG A 239 19.97 5.47 -6.55
C ARG A 239 21.22 4.90 -7.19
N ASP A 240 21.59 5.45 -8.34
CA ASP A 240 22.99 5.45 -8.74
C ASP A 240 23.74 6.42 -7.82
N LEU A 241 24.69 5.89 -7.05
CA LEU A 241 25.54 6.70 -6.16
C LEU A 241 26.49 7.63 -6.93
N THR A 242 26.53 7.51 -8.25
CA THR A 242 27.39 8.25 -9.16
C THR A 242 26.59 9.30 -9.93
N GLY A 243 26.46 10.51 -9.38
CA GLY A 243 26.07 11.69 -10.15
C GLY A 243 24.90 12.51 -9.63
N ASP A 244 24.14 12.04 -8.65
CA ASP A 244 22.91 12.72 -8.24
C ASP A 244 23.15 13.84 -7.22
N THR A 245 23.01 15.10 -7.66
CA THR A 245 23.02 16.32 -6.83
C THR A 245 21.65 16.70 -6.26
N VAL A 246 20.64 15.83 -6.39
CA VAL A 246 19.30 16.09 -5.84
C VAL A 246 19.42 16.14 -4.32
N ARG A 247 19.17 17.33 -3.75
CA ARG A 247 19.12 17.52 -2.30
C ARG A 247 17.90 16.78 -1.77
N ASP A 248 18.11 15.91 -0.78
CA ASP A 248 17.03 15.24 -0.08
C ASP A 248 16.03 16.28 0.45
N ALA A 249 14.73 16.06 0.21
CA ALA A 249 13.72 16.89 0.85
C ALA A 249 13.75 16.59 2.36
N THR A 250 14.24 17.54 3.15
CA THR A 250 14.29 17.44 4.62
C THR A 250 13.13 18.15 5.30
N GLU A 251 12.46 19.04 4.57
CA GLU A 251 11.35 19.85 5.06
C GLU A 251 10.02 19.17 4.79
N THR A 252 9.13 19.28 5.77
CA THR A 252 7.73 18.86 5.67
C THR A 252 7.05 19.58 4.51
N VAL A 253 6.28 18.84 3.71
CA VAL A 253 5.47 19.41 2.63
C VAL A 253 4.07 19.73 3.16
N GLU A 254 3.57 20.93 2.87
CA GLU A 254 2.20 21.33 3.19
C GLU A 254 1.40 21.59 1.91
N ILE A 255 0.27 20.88 1.75
CA ILE A 255 -0.69 21.12 0.67
C ILE A 255 -1.90 21.86 1.25
N PRO A 256 -2.09 23.15 0.95
CA PRO A 256 -3.22 23.91 1.47
C PRO A 256 -4.53 23.50 0.79
N PHE A 257 -5.61 23.45 1.56
CA PHE A 257 -6.97 23.28 1.05
C PHE A 257 -7.98 24.06 1.90
N SER A 258 -9.19 24.24 1.38
CA SER A 258 -10.26 24.97 2.09
C SER A 258 -11.49 24.10 2.26
N VAL A 259 -12.09 24.18 3.44
CA VAL A 259 -13.38 23.55 3.73
C VAL A 259 -14.47 24.63 3.60
N PRO A 260 -15.41 24.49 2.65
CA PRO A 260 -16.46 25.49 2.48
C PRO A 260 -17.42 25.49 3.69
N PRO A 261 -18.07 26.63 3.97
CA PRO A 261 -19.18 26.65 4.91
C PRO A 261 -20.28 25.67 4.45
N ALA A 262 -20.95 25.01 5.40
CA ALA A 262 -22.12 24.22 5.08
C ALA A 262 -23.14 25.10 4.36
N LEU A 263 -23.65 24.65 3.21
CA LEU A 263 -24.77 25.31 2.57
C LEU A 263 -25.93 25.33 3.58
N VAL A 264 -26.31 26.51 4.03
CA VAL A 264 -27.55 26.69 4.79
C VAL A 264 -28.67 26.29 3.82
N PRO A 265 -29.48 25.26 4.10
CA PRO A 265 -30.63 24.98 3.25
C PRO A 265 -31.49 26.25 3.21
N GLU A 266 -31.87 26.70 2.02
CA GLU A 266 -32.78 27.83 1.87
C GLU A 266 -34.01 27.57 2.75
N PRO A 267 -34.50 28.58 3.51
CA PRO A 267 -35.71 28.40 4.27
C PRO A 267 -36.82 27.96 3.32
N GLU A 268 -37.49 26.85 3.64
CA GLU A 268 -38.72 26.47 2.97
C GLU A 268 -39.66 27.68 3.00
N ILE A 269 -39.83 28.33 1.85
CA ILE A 269 -40.84 29.35 1.68
C ILE A 269 -42.17 28.60 1.71
N SER A 270 -42.73 28.45 2.91
CA SER A 270 -44.08 27.95 3.12
C SER A 270 -45.02 28.83 2.30
N ARG A 271 -45.66 28.23 1.28
CA ARG A 271 -46.72 28.86 0.48
C ARG A 271 -48.07 28.69 1.15
#